data_AF-A0A0G1NMP6-F1
#
_entry.id   AF-A0A0G1NMP6-F1
#
_cell.length_a   1.000
_cell.length_b   1.000
_cell.length_c   1.000
_cell.angle_alpha   90.00
_cell.angle_beta   90.00
_cell.angle_gamma   90.00
#
_symmetry.space_group_name_H-M   'P 1'
#
loop_
_entity.id
_entity.type
_entity.pdbx_description
1 polymer ?
#
loop_
_entity_poly.entity_id
_entity_poly.type
_entity_poly.pdbx_seq_one_letter_code
_entity_poly.pdbx_strand_id
1 'polypeptide(L)' 'STYPIKAAQAAWDEFNAGGAYVAANGLNAEGDNVKIRRIYLAYYDPGVTAEFFQPIIVFEGDRGFIAYLPAVTAEYYGE' A
#
# COMPACT_ATOMS: atom_id res chain seq x y z
N SER A 1 10.52 -13.94 -11.77
CA SER A 1 9.91 -13.88 -10.43
C SER A 1 8.52 -14.46 -10.50
N THR A 2 8.15 -15.34 -9.56
CA THR A 2 6.88 -16.10 -9.57
C THR A 2 5.67 -15.22 -9.23
N TYR A 3 5.88 -14.02 -8.67
CA TYR A 3 4.87 -12.98 -8.45
C TYR A 3 5.44 -11.61 -8.86
N PRO A 4 4.96 -10.97 -9.95
CA PRO A 4 5.44 -9.66 -10.33
C PRO A 4 4.92 -8.59 -9.36
N ILE A 5 5.82 -7.72 -8.93
CA ILE A 5 5.48 -6.53 -8.14
C ILE A 5 4.93 -5.46 -9.08
N LYS A 6 3.83 -4.80 -8.69
CA LYS A 6 3.27 -3.66 -9.43
C LYS A 6 4.36 -2.62 -9.70
N ALA A 7 4.40 -2.11 -10.93
CA ALA A 7 5.23 -0.95 -11.25
C ALA A 7 4.80 0.26 -10.40
N ALA A 8 5.76 1.12 -10.04
CA ALA A 8 5.49 2.27 -9.17
C ALA A 8 4.36 3.17 -9.69
N GLN A 9 4.30 3.38 -11.02
CA GLN A 9 3.22 4.15 -11.64
C GLN A 9 1.84 3.49 -11.47
N ALA A 10 1.75 2.17 -11.70
CA ALA A 10 0.49 1.45 -11.54
C ALA A 10 -0.01 1.48 -10.08
N ALA A 11 0.91 1.33 -9.11
CA ALA A 11 0.58 1.46 -7.70
C ALA A 11 0.11 2.88 -7.34
N TRP A 12 0.73 3.91 -7.93
CA TRP A 12 0.31 5.30 -7.74
C TRP A 12 -1.08 5.57 -8.32
N ASP A 13 -1.38 5.05 -9.51
CA ASP A 13 -2.67 5.24 -10.15
C ASP A 13 -3.79 4.55 -9.35
N GLU A 14 -3.55 3.33 -8.87
CA GLU A 14 -4.50 2.57 -8.01
C GLU A 14 -4.71 3.24 -6.64
N PHE A 15 -3.65 3.82 -6.05
CA PHE A 15 -3.77 4.62 -4.83
C PHE A 15 -4.69 5.84 -5.04
N ASN A 16 -4.51 6.59 -6.12
CA ASN A 16 -5.35 7.76 -6.43
C ASN A 16 -6.81 7.37 -6.79
N ALA A 17 -7.02 6.16 -7.30
CA ALA A 17 -8.36 5.61 -7.54
C ALA A 17 -9.07 5.15 -6.25
N GLY A 18 -8.42 5.23 -5.08
CA GLY A 18 -8.99 4.82 -3.80
C GLY A 18 -8.85 3.32 -3.51
N GLY A 19 -7.99 2.60 -4.23
CA GLY A 19 -7.76 1.17 -4.03
C GLY A 19 -6.88 0.82 -2.83
N ALA A 20 -6.26 1.82 -2.20
CA ALA A 20 -5.41 1.62 -1.03
C ALA A 20 -6.20 1.57 0.28
N TYR A 21 -5.72 0.76 1.22
CA TYR A 21 -6.21 0.74 2.58
C TYR A 21 -5.52 1.85 3.39
N VAL A 22 -6.30 2.81 3.90
CA VAL A 22 -5.79 3.88 4.76
C VAL A 22 -5.66 3.36 6.19
N ALA A 23 -4.43 3.10 6.61
CA ALA A 23 -4.13 2.60 7.95
C ALA A 23 -4.07 3.72 9.00
N ALA A 24 -3.65 4.92 8.60
CA ALA A 24 -3.65 6.09 9.44
C ALA A 24 -3.94 7.35 8.62
N ASN A 25 -4.99 8.09 9.00
CA ASN A 25 -5.24 9.41 8.40
C ASN A 25 -4.30 10.50 8.96
N GLY A 26 -3.52 10.18 9.99
CA GLY A 26 -2.68 11.14 10.69
C GLY A 26 -3.51 12.26 11.32
N LEU A 27 -2.98 13.49 11.26
CA LEU A 27 -3.71 14.68 11.73
C LEU A 27 -4.54 15.36 10.63
N ASN A 28 -4.77 14.71 9.48
CA ASN A 28 -5.54 15.29 8.37
C ASN A 28 -7.04 15.30 8.68
N ALA A 29 -7.73 16.35 8.25
CA ALA A 29 -9.19 16.45 8.32
C ALA A 29 -9.83 15.94 7.02
N GLU A 30 -11.12 15.63 7.07
CA GLU A 30 -11.89 15.32 5.86
C GLU A 30 -11.85 16.52 4.89
N GLY A 31 -11.53 16.24 3.63
CA GLY A 31 -11.33 17.27 2.60
C GLY A 31 -9.93 17.90 2.54
N ASP A 32 -9.01 17.54 3.45
CA ASP A 32 -7.62 17.97 3.35
C ASP A 32 -6.92 17.30 2.15
N ASN A 33 -6.03 18.06 1.50
CA ASN A 33 -5.10 17.50 0.52
C ASN A 33 -3.93 16.82 1.24
N VAL A 34 -3.74 15.53 1.00
CA VAL A 34 -2.61 14.76 1.55
C VAL A 34 -1.46 14.76 0.54
N LYS A 35 -0.27 15.21 0.96
CA LYS A 35 0.94 15.12 0.15
C LYS A 35 1.73 13.86 0.51
N ILE A 36 1.86 12.94 -0.43
CA ILE A 36 2.67 11.73 -0.29
C ILE A 36 4.16 12.08 -0.48
N ARG A 37 5.00 11.62 0.46
CA ARG A 37 6.44 11.89 0.53
C ARG A 37 7.29 10.69 0.19
N ARG A 38 6.81 9.48 0.51
CA ARG A 38 7.52 8.23 0.23
C ARG A 38 6.56 7.18 -0.27
N ILE A 39 7.05 6.42 -1.24
CA ILE A 39 6.40 5.23 -1.79
C ILE A 39 7.48 4.17 -1.83
N TYR A 40 7.27 3.06 -1.11
CA TYR A 40 8.28 1.99 -1.03
C TYR A 40 7.64 0.62 -0.81
N LEU A 41 8.39 -0.41 -1.20
CA LEU A 41 8.04 -1.79 -0.95
C LEU A 41 8.37 -2.16 0.50
N ALA A 42 7.42 -2.80 1.17
CA ALA A 42 7.59 -3.41 2.49
C ALA A 42 6.95 -4.79 2.51
N TYR A 43 7.06 -5.46 3.65
CA TYR A 43 6.49 -6.78 3.90
C TYR A 43 5.59 -6.71 5.12
N TYR A 44 4.33 -7.07 4.96
CA TYR A 44 3.35 -7.15 6.03
C TYR A 44 3.51 -8.47 6.79
N ASP A 45 3.62 -8.36 8.11
CA ASP A 45 3.60 -9.47 9.06
C ASP A 45 2.20 -9.54 9.71
N PRO A 46 1.42 -10.61 9.48
CA PRO A 46 0.06 -10.71 10.00
C PRO A 46 0.00 -11.04 11.51
N GLY A 47 1.13 -11.23 12.20
CA GLY A 47 1.17 -11.57 13.63
C GLY A 47 0.68 -12.99 13.95
N VAL A 48 0.41 -13.80 12.93
CA VAL A 48 0.13 -15.23 13.00
C VAL A 48 1.21 -15.98 12.22
N THR A 49 1.46 -17.24 12.56
CA THR A 49 2.42 -18.06 11.82
C THR A 49 1.97 -18.17 10.37
N ALA A 50 2.74 -17.58 9.46
CA ALA A 50 2.60 -17.68 8.03
C ALA A 50 3.93 -18.09 7.42
N GLU A 51 3.90 -18.88 6.35
CA GLU A 51 5.12 -19.33 5.68
C GLU A 51 5.79 -18.20 4.89
N PHE A 52 5.03 -17.16 4.53
CA PHE A 52 5.50 -16.05 3.70
C PHE A 52 4.94 -14.72 4.20
N PHE A 53 5.78 -13.68 4.16
CA PHE A 53 5.31 -12.31 4.33
C PHE A 53 4.60 -11.81 3.08
N GLN A 54 3.58 -10.98 3.27
CA GLN A 54 2.83 -10.40 2.16
C GLN A 54 3.50 -9.10 1.71
N PRO A 55 3.96 -8.99 0.45
CA PRO A 55 4.58 -7.76 -0.01
C PRO A 55 3.51 -6.68 -0.22
N ILE A 56 3.78 -5.47 0.29
CA ILE A 56 2.91 -4.30 0.21
C ILE A 56 3.68 -3.08 -0.27
N ILE A 57 2.98 -2.15 -0.93
CA ILE A 57 3.47 -0.80 -1.20
C ILE A 57 2.94 0.11 -0.09
N VAL A 58 3.85 0.84 0.56
CA VAL A 58 3.53 1.78 1.63
C VAL A 58 3.59 3.20 1.08
N PHE A 59 2.54 3.96 1.34
CA PHE A 59 2.44 5.39 1.05
C PHE A 59 2.51 6.16 2.36
N GLU A 60 3.60 6.89 2.57
CA GLU A 60 3.74 7.81 3.70
C GLU A 60 3.51 9.23 3.22
N GLY A 61 2.57 9.92 3.86
CA GLY A 61 2.26 11.32 3.63
C GLY A 61 2.59 12.21 4.82
N ASP A 62 2.45 13.50 4.60
CA ASP A 62 2.57 14.49 5.66
C ASP A 62 1.58 14.22 6.81
N ARG A 63 1.90 14.77 7.99
CA ARG A 63 1.04 14.72 9.19
C ARG A 63 0.75 13.30 9.68
N GLY A 64 1.61 12.34 9.34
CA GLY A 64 1.49 10.95 9.79
C GLY A 64 0.50 10.12 8.98
N PHE A 65 0.17 10.53 7.76
CA PHE A 65 -0.66 9.73 6.87
C PHE A 65 0.08 8.46 6.44
N ILE A 66 -0.60 7.31 6.54
CA ILE A 66 -0.08 6.02 6.10
C ILE A 66 -1.19 5.25 5.39
N ALA A 67 -0.90 4.76 4.20
CA ALA A 67 -1.75 3.84 3.47
C ALA A 67 -0.95 2.68 2.88
N TYR A 68 -1.63 1.55 2.69
CA TYR A 68 -1.06 0.32 2.17
C TYR A 68 -1.79 -0.12 0.92
N LEU A 69 -1.03 -0.67 -0.02
CA LEU A 69 -1.56 -1.32 -1.21
C LEU A 69 -0.90 -2.69 -1.37
N PRO A 70 -1.64 -3.75 -1.73
CA PRO A 70 -1.01 -5.01 -2.06
C PRO A 70 -0.05 -4.85 -3.26
N ALA A 71 1.17 -5.35 -3.13
CA ALA A 71 2.21 -5.20 -4.15
C ALA A 71 2.05 -6.18 -5.32
N VAL A 72 1.31 -7.26 -5.12
CA VAL A 72 0.99 -8.26 -6.16
C VAL A 72 -0.37 -7.92 -6.76
N THR A 73 -0.54 -8.12 -8.07
CA THR A 73 -1.85 -7.94 -8.72
C THR A 73 -2.81 -9.05 -8.29
N ALA A 74 -4.11 -8.75 -8.34
CA ALA A 74 -5.13 -9.69 -7.92
C ALA A 74 -5.12 -11.00 -8.71
N GLU A 75 -4.60 -10.95 -9.94
CA GLU A 75 -4.45 -12.07 -10.87
C GLU A 75 -3.55 -13.20 -10.34
N TYR A 76 -2.79 -12.97 -9.27
CA TYR A 76 -1.92 -13.98 -8.66
C TYR A 76 -2.31 -14.39 -7.24
N TYR A 77 -3.40 -13.84 -6.69
CA TYR A 77 -4.06 -14.47 -5.55
C TYR A 77 -4.83 -15.67 -6.12
N GLY A 78 -4.41 -16.89 -5.76
CA GLY A 78 -5.09 -18.11 -6.22
C GLY A 78 -6.57 -18.11 -5.85
N GLU A 79 -7.39 -18.79 -6.66
CA GLU A 79 -8.78 -19.10 -6.35
C GLU A 79 -8.93 -19.85 -5.01
#